data_AF-A0A4Q6BT35-F1
#
_entry.id   AF-A0A4Q6BT35-F1
#
_cell.length_a   1.000
_cell.length_b   1.000
_cell.length_c   1.000
_cell.angle_alpha   90.00
_cell.angle_beta   90.00
_cell.angle_gamma   90.00
#
_symmetry.space_group_name_H-M   'P 1'
#
loop_
_entity.id
_entity.type
_entity.pdbx_description
1 polymer ?
#
loop_
_entity_poly.entity_id
_entity_poly.type
_entity_poly.pdbx_seq_one_letter_code
_entity_poly.pdbx_strand_id
1 'polypeptide(L)'
;MKFVAASTRLLSLGLLANVILVTAGASTAQAQAQSKAQVSTDARQTVCTITINSTEERETFQKSLDPAKFKFVELTSFDGGVKTADRAQSPWFENACKAKVQCDMLVVSAHFGGIFFGSSGYQIPIDTLEQNSCSSSCDGILRKPKEVFLFGCNTLAAKEKDARTQDQYAQVLVEHGLDRAQADRIAETRYGAVGATFKDRMRRIFDRTPHIYGFSSISPSGANVRPALRRYFSSVPDYANHLRTDINPAVPNQAFNEALSGTSSAQTSGVSTTSGDVGVSFRKKICSAYDESLTVLQRTQIVADMLMGPDRLIYLNSAVAFLNRIVFYAKLETTSNAVLKKIANDPE
;
A
#
# COMPACT_ATOMS: atom_id res chain seq x y z
N MET A 1 61.92 -2.23 -22.03
CA MET A 1 63.30 -1.72 -21.99
C MET A 1 63.26 -0.19 -22.03
N LYS A 2 63.88 0.45 -21.03
CA LYS A 2 64.44 1.84 -20.99
C LYS A 2 63.44 3.03 -21.20
N PHE A 3 63.17 3.86 -20.17
CA PHE A 3 63.89 5.10 -19.73
C PHE A 3 63.62 6.29 -20.72
N VAL A 4 63.29 7.56 -20.42
CA VAL A 4 63.46 8.56 -19.33
C VAL A 4 62.45 9.71 -19.62
N ALA A 5 61.68 10.24 -18.65
CA ALA A 5 61.77 11.59 -18.00
C ALA A 5 61.91 12.83 -18.94
N ALA A 6 61.02 13.83 -18.90
CA ALA A 6 60.78 14.88 -17.90
C ALA A 6 61.44 16.23 -18.27
N SER A 7 60.67 17.32 -18.14
CA SER A 7 61.07 18.69 -17.71
C SER A 7 60.66 19.81 -18.67
N THR A 8 60.44 21.07 -18.28
CA THR A 8 60.05 21.82 -17.05
C THR A 8 60.02 23.30 -17.53
N ARG A 9 59.31 24.20 -16.81
CA ARG A 9 59.53 25.68 -16.70
C ARG A 9 58.76 26.57 -17.68
N LEU A 10 58.34 27.80 -17.33
CA LEU A 10 58.08 28.51 -16.06
C LEU A 10 57.22 29.76 -16.41
N LEU A 11 56.54 30.27 -15.39
CA LEU A 11 55.93 31.59 -15.21
C LEU A 11 56.54 32.80 -15.96
N SER A 12 55.68 33.77 -16.30
CA SER A 12 55.94 35.18 -15.99
C SER A 12 54.64 35.97 -15.73
N LEU A 13 54.66 36.73 -14.64
CA LEU A 13 53.71 37.76 -14.21
C LEU A 13 53.95 39.07 -14.98
N GLY A 14 52.91 39.87 -15.16
CA GLY A 14 53.01 41.30 -15.47
C GLY A 14 51.69 42.02 -15.19
N LEU A 15 51.69 42.92 -14.19
CA LEU A 15 50.57 43.70 -13.68
C LEU A 15 50.79 45.20 -13.99
N LEU A 16 49.71 45.98 -14.06
CA LEU A 16 49.56 47.46 -13.93
C LEU A 16 49.72 48.30 -15.22
N ALA A 17 48.96 49.36 -15.51
CA ALA A 17 47.88 50.05 -14.81
C ALA A 17 47.06 50.97 -15.76
N ASN A 18 45.79 51.19 -15.37
CA ASN A 18 44.92 52.38 -15.47
C ASN A 18 45.03 53.37 -16.64
N VAL A 19 43.96 53.44 -17.44
CA VAL A 19 43.40 54.72 -17.92
C VAL A 19 41.88 54.72 -17.68
N ILE A 20 41.44 55.76 -16.99
CA ILE A 20 40.06 56.10 -16.68
C ILE A 20 39.46 56.78 -17.92
N LEU A 21 38.33 56.29 -18.42
CA LEU A 21 37.41 57.09 -19.24
C LEU A 21 35.99 56.96 -18.70
N VAL A 22 35.49 58.07 -18.18
CA VAL A 22 34.10 58.26 -17.75
C VAL A 22 33.29 58.59 -19.00
N THR A 23 32.32 57.74 -19.35
CA THR A 23 31.21 58.12 -20.24
C THR A 23 29.89 57.69 -19.62
N ALA A 24 29.02 58.68 -19.46
CA ALA A 24 27.71 58.60 -18.86
C ALA A 24 26.71 57.83 -19.71
N GLY A 25 25.75 57.18 -19.03
CA GLY A 25 24.36 57.07 -19.49
C GLY A 25 24.02 55.93 -20.44
N ALA A 26 23.62 54.79 -19.88
CA ALA A 26 22.41 54.09 -20.30
C ALA A 26 22.05 53.02 -19.26
N SER A 27 20.82 53.11 -18.77
CA SER A 27 20.22 52.27 -17.75
C SER A 27 20.05 50.83 -18.24
N THR A 28 20.77 49.88 -17.66
CA THR A 28 20.40 48.46 -17.70
C THR A 28 20.18 47.99 -16.28
N ALA A 29 18.94 48.19 -15.81
CA ALA A 29 18.43 47.52 -14.63
C ALA A 29 18.65 46.00 -14.80
N GLN A 30 19.43 45.44 -13.90
CA GLN A 30 19.66 44.01 -13.77
C GLN A 30 18.32 43.32 -13.48
N ALA A 31 17.73 42.70 -14.50
CA ALA A 31 16.70 41.69 -14.31
C ALA A 31 17.37 40.41 -13.81
N GLN A 32 17.73 40.38 -12.53
CA GLN A 32 17.96 39.13 -11.81
C GLN A 32 16.60 38.46 -11.60
N ALA A 33 16.16 37.68 -12.59
CA ALA A 33 15.08 36.73 -12.43
C ALA A 33 15.55 35.61 -11.50
N GLN A 34 15.39 35.84 -10.19
CA GLN A 34 15.42 34.79 -9.18
C GLN A 34 14.23 33.86 -9.44
N SER A 35 14.43 32.77 -10.17
CA SER A 35 13.47 31.67 -10.16
C SER A 35 13.59 30.96 -8.81
N LYS A 36 12.94 31.51 -7.77
CA LYS A 36 12.57 30.70 -6.61
C LYS A 36 11.63 29.62 -7.13
N ALA A 37 12.11 28.39 -7.21
CA ALA A 37 11.25 27.22 -7.28
C ALA A 37 10.34 27.27 -6.04
N GLN A 38 9.13 27.78 -6.24
CA GLN A 38 8.10 27.82 -5.23
C GLN A 38 7.61 26.38 -5.07
N VAL A 39 8.26 25.62 -4.18
CA VAL A 39 7.70 24.39 -3.64
C VAL A 39 6.41 24.82 -2.94
N SER A 40 5.29 24.69 -3.64
CA SER A 40 3.97 24.81 -3.04
C SER A 40 3.82 23.65 -2.06
N THR A 41 4.21 23.87 -0.81
CA THR A 41 3.84 23.00 0.32
C THR A 41 2.37 23.25 0.59
N ASP A 42 1.51 22.63 -0.21
CA ASP A 42 0.08 22.54 0.08
C ASP A 42 -0.07 21.91 1.46
N ALA A 43 -0.40 22.74 2.46
CA ALA A 43 -0.46 22.36 3.87
C ALA A 43 -1.68 21.48 4.22
N ARG A 44 -2.51 21.18 3.21
CA ARG A 44 -3.67 20.30 3.33
C ARG A 44 -3.25 18.85 3.50
N GLN A 45 -4.00 18.15 4.34
CA GLN A 45 -3.90 16.71 4.48
C GLN A 45 -4.45 16.02 3.23
N THR A 46 -3.82 14.92 2.81
CA THR A 46 -4.17 14.19 1.60
C THR A 46 -4.98 12.95 1.93
N VAL A 47 -6.23 12.94 1.48
CA VAL A 47 -7.11 11.77 1.50
C VAL A 47 -6.99 11.05 0.16
N CYS A 48 -6.35 9.90 0.17
CA CYS A 48 -6.31 9.03 -0.99
C CYS A 48 -7.54 8.13 -1.02
N THR A 49 -8.14 7.96 -2.19
CA THR A 49 -9.28 7.05 -2.38
C THR A 49 -8.99 5.99 -3.42
N ILE A 50 -9.48 4.78 -3.14
CA ILE A 50 -9.53 3.65 -4.07
C ILE A 50 -11.01 3.34 -4.26
N THR A 51 -11.59 3.87 -5.32
CA THR A 51 -13.02 3.75 -5.63
C THR A 51 -13.25 2.61 -6.63
N ILE A 52 -13.40 1.38 -6.12
CA ILE A 52 -13.56 0.20 -6.96
C ILE A 52 -15.05 -0.21 -7.08
N ASN A 53 -15.84 -0.04 -6.02
CA ASN A 53 -17.24 -0.49 -6.02
C ASN A 53 -18.26 0.65 -6.06
N SER A 54 -18.10 1.69 -5.24
CA SER A 54 -19.04 2.81 -5.14
C SER A 54 -18.33 4.12 -4.78
N THR A 55 -18.89 5.25 -5.23
CA THR A 55 -18.39 6.59 -4.87
C THR A 55 -18.91 7.09 -3.53
N GLU A 56 -19.89 6.42 -2.92
CA GLU A 56 -20.61 6.90 -1.73
C GLU A 56 -19.69 7.22 -0.55
N GLU A 57 -18.70 6.36 -0.26
CA GLU A 57 -17.75 6.60 0.82
C GLU A 57 -16.86 7.81 0.52
N ARG A 58 -16.26 7.86 -0.68
CA ARG A 58 -15.43 8.99 -1.11
C ARG A 58 -16.20 10.30 -1.03
N GLU A 59 -17.42 10.34 -1.57
CA GLU A 59 -18.26 11.53 -1.58
C GLU A 59 -18.68 11.94 -0.16
N THR A 60 -18.89 10.98 0.73
CA THR A 60 -19.22 11.28 2.13
C THR A 60 -18.03 11.93 2.82
N PHE A 61 -16.81 11.40 2.65
CA PHE A 61 -15.59 12.02 3.17
C PHE A 61 -15.41 13.44 2.57
N GLN A 62 -15.59 13.60 1.26
CA GLN A 62 -15.47 14.91 0.59
C GLN A 62 -16.47 15.95 1.10
N LYS A 63 -17.70 15.54 1.42
CA LYS A 63 -18.74 16.43 1.94
C LYS A 63 -18.55 16.74 3.43
N SER A 64 -17.90 15.84 4.18
CA SER A 64 -17.72 15.96 5.63
C SER A 64 -16.41 16.63 6.04
N LEU A 65 -15.38 16.61 5.20
CA LEU A 65 -14.07 17.20 5.48
C LEU A 65 -13.93 18.59 4.87
N ASP A 66 -13.28 19.51 5.61
CA ASP A 66 -13.06 20.89 5.18
C ASP A 66 -12.14 20.95 3.93
N PRO A 67 -12.63 21.43 2.77
CA PRO A 67 -11.83 21.49 1.54
C PRO A 67 -10.65 22.46 1.61
N ALA A 68 -10.63 23.39 2.56
CA ALA A 68 -9.49 24.26 2.82
C ALA A 68 -8.36 23.53 3.59
N LYS A 69 -8.67 22.43 4.29
CA LYS A 69 -7.72 21.63 5.07
C LYS A 69 -7.39 20.27 4.45
N PHE A 70 -8.21 19.80 3.51
CA PHE A 70 -8.08 18.50 2.88
C PHE A 70 -8.06 18.57 1.35
N LYS A 71 -7.31 17.65 0.74
CA LYS A 71 -7.37 17.38 -0.69
C LYS A 71 -7.59 15.90 -0.94
N PHE A 72 -8.17 15.58 -2.08
CA PHE A 72 -8.49 14.21 -2.46
C PHE A 72 -7.67 13.77 -3.67
N VAL A 73 -7.16 12.55 -3.62
CA VAL A 73 -6.43 11.91 -4.73
C VAL A 73 -7.05 10.54 -4.99
N GLU A 74 -7.65 10.36 -6.17
CA GLU A 74 -8.19 9.07 -6.59
C GLU A 74 -7.07 8.21 -7.20
N LEU A 75 -6.69 7.12 -6.53
CA LEU A 75 -5.57 6.27 -6.96
C LEU A 75 -5.90 5.48 -8.24
N THR A 76 -7.16 5.13 -8.46
CA THR A 76 -7.58 4.45 -9.70
C THR A 76 -7.44 5.32 -10.95
N SER A 77 -7.25 6.65 -10.79
CA SER A 77 -6.99 7.56 -11.92
C SER A 77 -5.57 7.46 -12.50
N PHE A 78 -4.67 6.70 -11.86
CA PHE A 78 -3.31 6.45 -12.35
C PHE A 78 -3.25 5.29 -13.36
N ASP A 79 -4.39 4.93 -13.93
CA ASP A 79 -4.56 3.79 -14.83
C ASP A 79 -4.02 4.04 -16.26
N GLY A 80 -3.64 5.27 -16.58
CA GLY A 80 -3.12 5.65 -17.90
C GLY A 80 -4.20 5.72 -18.98
N GLY A 81 -5.48 5.83 -18.61
CA GLY A 81 -6.59 5.90 -19.56
C GLY A 81 -6.96 4.57 -20.19
N VAL A 82 -6.72 3.45 -19.49
CA VAL A 82 -7.14 2.11 -19.94
C VAL A 82 -8.65 2.03 -20.15
N LYS A 83 -9.05 1.23 -21.14
CA LYS A 83 -10.45 0.96 -21.42
C LYS A 83 -11.06 0.14 -20.29
N THR A 84 -12.37 0.29 -20.09
CA THR A 84 -13.12 -0.40 -19.03
C THR A 84 -12.90 -1.92 -19.03
N ALA A 85 -12.83 -2.56 -20.21
CA ALA A 85 -12.64 -4.00 -20.34
C ALA A 85 -11.28 -4.51 -19.80
N ASP A 86 -10.28 -3.63 -19.72
CA ASP A 86 -8.90 -3.98 -19.35
C ASP A 86 -8.53 -3.51 -17.93
N ARG A 87 -9.50 -2.94 -17.19
CA ARG A 87 -9.27 -2.35 -15.86
C ARG A 87 -8.80 -3.35 -14.81
N ALA A 88 -9.19 -4.61 -14.94
CA ALA A 88 -8.76 -5.66 -14.01
C ALA A 88 -7.24 -5.92 -14.08
N GLN A 89 -6.61 -5.64 -15.23
CA GLN A 89 -5.17 -5.81 -15.46
C GLN A 89 -4.39 -4.50 -15.39
N SER A 90 -5.06 -3.40 -15.06
CA SER A 90 -4.46 -2.07 -15.05
C SER A 90 -3.41 -1.93 -13.95
N PRO A 91 -2.20 -1.39 -14.24
CA PRO A 91 -1.14 -1.17 -13.26
C PRO A 91 -1.32 0.14 -12.47
N TRP A 92 -2.57 0.58 -12.26
CA TRP A 92 -2.90 1.88 -11.67
C TRP A 92 -2.27 2.06 -10.29
N PHE A 93 -2.21 0.99 -9.49
CA PHE A 93 -1.65 1.05 -8.14
C PHE A 93 -0.13 1.21 -8.18
N GLU A 94 0.57 0.43 -9.00
CA GLU A 94 2.00 0.55 -9.23
C GLU A 94 2.35 1.92 -9.80
N ASN A 95 1.53 2.47 -10.70
CA ASN A 95 1.71 3.80 -11.24
C ASN A 95 1.55 4.89 -10.17
N ALA A 96 0.58 4.76 -9.26
CA ALA A 96 0.43 5.66 -8.13
C ALA A 96 1.65 5.61 -7.18
N CYS A 97 2.20 4.42 -6.93
CA CYS A 97 3.45 4.27 -6.18
C CYS A 97 4.65 4.93 -6.90
N LYS A 98 4.79 4.71 -8.21
CA LYS A 98 5.84 5.34 -9.03
C LYS A 98 5.74 6.86 -9.03
N ALA A 99 4.51 7.38 -9.04
CA ALA A 99 4.22 8.81 -8.90
C ALA A 99 4.46 9.36 -7.49
N LYS A 100 4.90 8.52 -6.54
CA LYS A 100 5.23 8.90 -5.15
C LYS A 100 4.08 9.60 -4.44
N VAL A 101 2.84 9.16 -4.68
CA VAL A 101 1.66 9.69 -3.98
C VAL A 101 1.85 9.56 -2.46
N GLN A 102 1.48 10.60 -1.73
CA GLN A 102 1.57 10.69 -0.27
C GLN A 102 0.16 10.82 0.29
N CYS A 103 -0.23 9.90 1.16
CA CYS A 103 -1.55 9.82 1.77
C CYS A 103 -1.40 10.02 3.28
N ASP A 104 -2.16 10.95 3.85
CA ASP A 104 -2.35 11.06 5.30
C ASP A 104 -3.51 10.16 5.76
N MET A 105 -4.45 9.89 4.85
CA MET A 105 -5.55 8.96 5.03
C MET A 105 -5.77 8.16 3.75
N LEU A 106 -6.15 6.89 3.88
CA LEU A 106 -6.56 6.05 2.75
C LEU A 106 -7.99 5.52 2.94
N VAL A 107 -8.82 5.65 1.91
CA VAL A 107 -10.19 5.14 1.88
C VAL A 107 -10.35 4.16 0.73
N VAL A 108 -10.74 2.93 1.01
CA VAL A 108 -10.98 1.88 0.01
C VAL A 108 -12.46 1.53 0.00
N SER A 109 -13.13 1.74 -1.12
CA SER A 109 -14.52 1.33 -1.36
C SER A 109 -14.56 0.18 -2.36
N ALA A 110 -14.81 -1.03 -1.87
CA ALA A 110 -14.70 -2.25 -2.67
C ALA A 110 -15.48 -3.42 -2.06
N HIS A 111 -15.89 -4.39 -2.87
CA HIS A 111 -16.09 -5.74 -2.35
C HIS A 111 -14.73 -6.35 -1.98
N PHE A 112 -14.71 -7.25 -1.00
CA PHE A 112 -13.49 -7.91 -0.58
C PHE A 112 -13.70 -9.40 -0.30
N GLY A 113 -12.74 -10.17 -0.79
CA GLY A 113 -12.57 -11.59 -0.50
C GLY A 113 -11.15 -12.00 -0.86
N GLY A 114 -10.13 -11.41 -0.26
CA GLY A 114 -8.72 -11.62 -0.67
C GLY A 114 -8.31 -10.88 -1.95
N ILE A 115 -9.27 -10.37 -2.71
CA ILE A 115 -9.09 -9.36 -3.75
C ILE A 115 -10.07 -8.23 -3.49
N PHE A 116 -9.67 -6.99 -3.74
CA PHE A 116 -10.60 -5.87 -3.81
C PHE A 116 -11.13 -5.77 -5.24
N PHE A 117 -12.45 -5.76 -5.39
CA PHE A 117 -13.13 -5.76 -6.69
C PHE A 117 -14.50 -5.07 -6.59
N GLY A 118 -15.15 -4.81 -7.71
CA GLY A 118 -16.44 -4.11 -7.73
C GLY A 118 -16.87 -3.65 -9.11
N SER A 119 -17.92 -2.84 -9.14
CA SER A 119 -18.61 -2.40 -10.38
C SER A 119 -17.74 -1.63 -11.37
N SER A 120 -16.65 -0.99 -10.93
CA SER A 120 -15.76 -0.20 -11.81
C SER A 120 -14.92 -1.04 -12.78
N GLY A 121 -14.79 -2.35 -12.52
CA GLY A 121 -13.91 -3.26 -13.25
C GLY A 121 -12.45 -3.25 -12.78
N TYR A 122 -12.03 -2.30 -11.94
CA TYR A 122 -10.70 -2.36 -11.32
C TYR A 122 -10.66 -3.49 -10.29
N GLN A 123 -9.47 -4.08 -10.15
CA GLN A 123 -9.20 -5.04 -9.10
C GLN A 123 -7.82 -4.78 -8.49
N ILE A 124 -7.66 -5.15 -7.23
CA ILE A 124 -6.33 -5.22 -6.61
C ILE A 124 -6.26 -6.40 -5.64
N PRO A 125 -5.51 -7.46 -5.99
CA PRO A 125 -5.25 -8.58 -5.10
C PRO A 125 -4.56 -8.12 -3.82
N ILE A 126 -4.89 -8.74 -2.69
CA ILE A 126 -4.20 -8.45 -1.42
C ILE A 126 -2.71 -8.82 -1.50
N ASP A 127 -2.36 -9.82 -2.30
CA ASP A 127 -0.97 -10.22 -2.56
C ASP A 127 -0.18 -9.08 -3.22
N THR A 128 -0.81 -8.35 -4.15
CA THR A 128 -0.22 -7.15 -4.78
C THR A 128 0.02 -6.06 -3.75
N LEU A 129 -0.91 -5.83 -2.82
CA LEU A 129 -0.73 -4.86 -1.73
C LEU A 129 0.40 -5.27 -0.77
N GLU A 130 0.44 -6.54 -0.37
CA GLU A 130 1.46 -7.07 0.55
C GLU A 130 2.86 -7.05 -0.08
N GLN A 131 2.95 -7.34 -1.38
CA GLN A 131 4.19 -7.19 -2.10
C GLN A 131 4.64 -5.72 -2.16
N ASN A 132 3.73 -4.83 -2.55
CA ASN A 132 4.06 -3.41 -2.69
C ASN A 132 4.39 -2.74 -1.35
N SER A 133 3.87 -3.25 -0.22
CA SER A 133 4.26 -2.76 1.11
C SER A 133 5.70 -3.10 1.50
N CYS A 134 6.32 -4.06 0.81
CA CYS A 134 7.73 -4.39 0.99
C CYS A 134 8.69 -3.44 0.24
N SER A 135 8.17 -2.59 -0.65
CA SER A 135 8.95 -1.60 -1.40
C SER A 135 8.79 -0.20 -0.81
N SER A 136 9.89 0.56 -0.75
CA SER A 136 9.84 1.97 -0.37
C SER A 136 9.11 2.85 -1.38
N SER A 137 8.85 2.34 -2.58
CA SER A 137 8.13 3.08 -3.63
C SER A 137 6.67 3.37 -3.26
N CYS A 138 6.05 2.53 -2.44
CA CYS A 138 4.65 2.66 -2.02
C CYS A 138 4.49 3.16 -0.59
N ASP A 139 5.57 3.53 0.11
CA ASP A 139 5.52 3.96 1.52
C ASP A 139 4.48 5.07 1.75
N GLY A 140 4.37 6.01 0.80
CA GLY A 140 3.43 7.12 0.86
C GLY A 140 1.96 6.71 0.86
N ILE A 141 1.62 5.56 0.28
CA ILE A 141 0.24 5.05 0.20
C ILE A 141 -0.02 4.01 1.30
N LEU A 142 0.96 3.16 1.61
CA LEU A 142 0.75 1.98 2.47
C LEU A 142 1.26 2.15 3.90
N ARG A 143 2.20 3.06 4.18
CA ARG A 143 2.85 3.14 5.51
C ARG A 143 2.72 4.48 6.20
N LYS A 144 2.51 5.53 5.41
CA LYS A 144 2.32 6.89 5.91
C LYS A 144 0.91 7.24 6.37
N PRO A 145 -0.18 6.62 5.86
CA PRO A 145 -1.51 6.95 6.36
C PRO A 145 -1.58 6.83 7.88
N LYS A 146 -2.21 7.81 8.52
CA LYS A 146 -2.55 7.81 9.94
C LYS A 146 -3.80 6.97 10.19
N GLU A 147 -4.69 6.95 9.21
CA GLU A 147 -5.92 6.16 9.22
C GLU A 147 -6.17 5.51 7.86
N VAL A 148 -6.58 4.24 7.88
CA VAL A 148 -6.97 3.48 6.69
C VAL A 148 -8.38 2.95 6.89
N PHE A 149 -9.29 3.24 5.96
CA PHE A 149 -10.68 2.79 5.98
C PHE A 149 -10.93 1.78 4.87
N LEU A 150 -11.20 0.52 5.25
CA LEU A 150 -11.40 -0.61 4.34
C LEU A 150 -12.89 -0.97 4.26
N PHE A 151 -13.65 -0.24 3.46
CA PHE A 151 -15.06 -0.51 3.21
C PHE A 151 -15.24 -1.69 2.26
N GLY A 152 -15.26 -2.87 2.85
CA GLY A 152 -15.58 -4.14 2.22
C GLY A 152 -15.79 -5.21 3.29
N CYS A 153 -16.62 -6.21 2.99
CA CYS A 153 -16.84 -7.34 3.89
C CYS A 153 -15.53 -8.06 4.21
N ASN A 154 -15.37 -8.59 5.43
CA ASN A 154 -14.27 -9.44 5.85
C ASN A 154 -12.86 -8.83 5.78
N THR A 155 -12.71 -7.52 5.54
CA THR A 155 -11.39 -6.86 5.41
C THR A 155 -10.52 -7.02 6.65
N LEU A 156 -11.12 -7.13 7.84
CA LEU A 156 -10.45 -7.38 9.12
C LEU A 156 -10.95 -8.66 9.80
N ALA A 157 -11.44 -9.63 9.02
CA ALA A 157 -11.83 -10.92 9.57
C ALA A 157 -10.62 -11.75 10.00
N ALA A 158 -10.71 -12.38 11.17
CA ALA A 158 -9.83 -13.47 11.57
C ALA A 158 -10.48 -14.84 11.30
N LYS A 159 -10.00 -15.92 11.93
CA LYS A 159 -10.49 -17.30 11.66
C LYS A 159 -11.76 -17.66 12.43
N GLU A 160 -12.29 -16.74 13.24
CA GLU A 160 -13.55 -16.93 13.95
C GLU A 160 -14.69 -17.29 13.00
N LYS A 161 -15.60 -18.12 13.50
CA LYS A 161 -16.81 -18.52 12.79
C LYS A 161 -17.66 -17.28 12.49
N ASP A 162 -18.15 -17.22 11.25
CA ASP A 162 -19.11 -16.23 10.78
C ASP A 162 -20.49 -16.90 10.64
N ALA A 163 -21.52 -16.12 10.34
CA ALA A 163 -22.86 -16.65 10.06
C ALA A 163 -22.90 -17.59 8.83
N ARG A 164 -21.89 -17.50 7.95
CA ARG A 164 -21.74 -18.34 6.76
C ARG A 164 -20.74 -19.46 6.98
N THR A 165 -21.02 -20.62 6.39
CA THR A 165 -20.03 -21.70 6.20
C THR A 165 -19.04 -21.35 5.08
N GLN A 166 -17.95 -22.11 4.99
CA GLN A 166 -16.97 -21.99 3.91
C GLN A 166 -17.61 -22.12 2.53
N ASP A 167 -18.45 -23.15 2.31
CA ASP A 167 -19.13 -23.37 1.03
C ASP A 167 -20.11 -22.26 0.69
N GLN A 168 -20.88 -21.79 1.68
CA GLN A 168 -21.79 -20.65 1.48
C GLN A 168 -21.03 -19.39 1.09
N TYR A 169 -19.87 -19.16 1.69
CA TYR A 169 -19.04 -18.02 1.35
C TYR A 169 -18.42 -18.14 -0.04
N ALA A 170 -17.92 -19.33 -0.42
CA ALA A 170 -17.43 -19.59 -1.78
C ALA A 170 -18.54 -19.35 -2.83
N GLN A 171 -19.76 -19.81 -2.55
CA GLN A 171 -20.91 -19.60 -3.43
C GLN A 171 -21.21 -18.10 -3.65
N VAL A 172 -21.20 -17.30 -2.58
CA VAL A 172 -21.38 -15.83 -2.69
C VAL A 172 -20.30 -15.19 -3.56
N LEU A 173 -19.05 -15.65 -3.47
CA LEU A 173 -17.97 -15.13 -4.31
C LEU A 173 -18.16 -15.48 -5.78
N VAL A 174 -18.66 -16.68 -6.09
CA VAL A 174 -19.02 -17.09 -7.45
C VAL A 174 -20.16 -16.23 -8.02
N GLU A 175 -21.19 -15.98 -7.21
CA GLU A 175 -22.31 -15.09 -7.59
C GLU A 175 -21.84 -13.65 -7.86
N HIS A 176 -20.72 -13.25 -7.26
CA HIS A 176 -20.06 -11.98 -7.46
C HIS A 176 -19.06 -11.98 -8.63
N GLY A 177 -19.01 -13.06 -9.42
CA GLY A 177 -18.27 -13.14 -10.67
C GLY A 177 -16.86 -13.72 -10.56
N LEU A 178 -16.46 -14.28 -9.40
CA LEU A 178 -15.20 -15.00 -9.29
C LEU A 178 -15.34 -16.43 -9.83
N ASP A 179 -14.26 -16.98 -10.38
CA ASP A 179 -14.25 -18.40 -10.74
C ASP A 179 -14.29 -19.28 -9.48
N ARG A 180 -14.85 -20.50 -9.62
CA ARG A 180 -15.05 -21.41 -8.48
C ARG A 180 -13.75 -21.75 -7.76
N ALA A 181 -12.66 -21.99 -8.49
CA ALA A 181 -11.39 -22.37 -7.88
C ALA A 181 -10.80 -21.20 -7.07
N GLN A 182 -10.93 -19.96 -7.56
CA GLN A 182 -10.54 -18.76 -6.82
C GLN A 182 -11.41 -18.58 -5.57
N ALA A 183 -12.73 -18.73 -5.70
CA ALA A 183 -13.66 -18.63 -4.58
C ALA A 183 -13.34 -19.64 -3.46
N ASP A 184 -13.09 -20.90 -3.80
CA ASP A 184 -12.74 -21.94 -2.82
C ASP A 184 -11.42 -21.62 -2.09
N ARG A 185 -10.39 -21.14 -2.81
CA ARG A 185 -9.12 -20.71 -2.18
C ARG A 185 -9.30 -19.54 -1.22
N ILE A 186 -10.14 -18.57 -1.59
CA ILE A 186 -10.47 -17.44 -0.73
C ILE A 186 -11.24 -17.91 0.51
N ALA A 187 -12.19 -18.82 0.33
CA ALA A 187 -12.98 -19.37 1.42
C ALA A 187 -12.12 -20.19 2.38
N GLU A 188 -11.17 -20.99 1.86
CA GLU A 188 -10.17 -21.70 2.67
C GLU A 188 -9.28 -20.70 3.44
N THR A 189 -8.85 -19.61 2.81
CA THR A 189 -8.10 -18.55 3.50
C THR A 189 -8.93 -17.87 4.60
N ARG A 190 -10.26 -17.78 4.46
CA ARG A 190 -11.13 -17.17 5.48
C ARG A 190 -11.49 -18.13 6.61
N TYR A 191 -11.81 -19.38 6.31
CA TYR A 191 -12.44 -20.33 7.26
C TYR A 191 -11.55 -21.53 7.60
N GLY A 192 -10.64 -21.90 6.70
CA GLY A 192 -9.78 -23.07 6.88
C GLY A 192 -8.52 -22.79 7.70
N ALA A 193 -7.67 -23.81 7.83
CA ALA A 193 -6.45 -23.75 8.63
C ALA A 193 -5.28 -23.04 7.91
N VAL A 194 -5.44 -22.81 6.60
CA VAL A 194 -4.39 -22.30 5.73
C VAL A 194 -4.39 -20.77 5.68
N GLY A 195 -3.19 -20.20 5.62
CA GLY A 195 -2.95 -18.78 5.40
C GLY A 195 -3.16 -17.91 6.64
N ALA A 196 -2.43 -16.80 6.69
CA ALA A 196 -2.70 -15.74 7.66
C ALA A 196 -4.14 -15.20 7.52
N THR A 197 -4.71 -14.71 8.62
CA THR A 197 -6.01 -14.02 8.60
C THR A 197 -5.98 -12.77 7.74
N PHE A 198 -7.12 -12.35 7.18
CA PHE A 198 -7.18 -11.07 6.46
C PHE A 198 -6.78 -9.90 7.36
N LYS A 199 -7.18 -9.94 8.63
CA LYS A 199 -6.70 -8.99 9.64
C LYS A 199 -5.17 -8.93 9.68
N ASP A 200 -4.48 -10.04 9.89
CA ASP A 200 -3.01 -10.05 9.98
C ASP A 200 -2.34 -9.61 8.68
N ARG A 201 -2.91 -9.95 7.53
CA ARG A 201 -2.43 -9.46 6.22
C ARG A 201 -2.55 -7.95 6.12
N MET A 202 -3.70 -7.37 6.46
CA MET A 202 -3.89 -5.91 6.45
C MET A 202 -2.94 -5.20 7.42
N ARG A 203 -2.68 -5.79 8.60
CA ARG A 203 -1.69 -5.24 9.55
C ARG A 203 -0.28 -5.19 8.96
N ARG A 204 0.11 -6.18 8.14
CA ARG A 204 1.43 -6.21 7.47
C ARG A 204 1.49 -5.28 6.26
N ILE A 205 0.41 -5.18 5.50
CA ILE A 205 0.28 -4.26 4.35
C ILE A 205 0.40 -2.82 4.82
N PHE A 206 -0.39 -2.45 5.82
CA PHE A 206 -0.46 -1.11 6.37
C PHE A 206 0.43 -0.96 7.62
N ASP A 207 1.66 -1.46 7.56
CA ASP A 207 2.54 -1.39 8.74
C ASP A 207 2.74 0.05 9.18
N ARG A 208 2.86 0.24 10.50
CA ARG A 208 2.97 1.56 11.16
C ARG A 208 1.75 2.47 11.05
N THR A 209 0.71 2.09 10.31
CA THR A 209 -0.57 2.81 10.34
C THR A 209 -1.19 2.65 11.73
N PRO A 210 -1.40 3.75 12.48
CA PRO A 210 -1.94 3.65 13.83
C PRO A 210 -3.32 3.00 13.87
N HIS A 211 -4.27 3.45 13.05
CA HIS A 211 -5.61 2.90 13.01
C HIS A 211 -5.99 2.41 11.61
N ILE A 212 -6.40 1.14 11.53
CA ILE A 212 -6.96 0.50 10.35
C ILE A 212 -8.38 0.09 10.72
N TYR A 213 -9.35 0.61 9.98
CA TYR A 213 -10.76 0.32 10.13
C TYR A 213 -11.24 -0.58 9.01
N GLY A 214 -12.14 -1.50 9.33
CA GLY A 214 -12.71 -2.43 8.36
C GLY A 214 -13.83 -3.25 9.00
N PHE A 215 -14.07 -4.45 8.49
CA PHE A 215 -15.19 -5.29 8.93
C PHE A 215 -14.75 -6.72 9.17
N SER A 216 -15.17 -7.32 10.28
CA SER A 216 -14.90 -8.73 10.62
C SER A 216 -15.86 -9.71 9.94
N SER A 217 -16.99 -9.20 9.42
CA SER A 217 -18.00 -9.95 8.67
C SER A 217 -18.58 -9.06 7.57
N ILE A 218 -19.90 -8.87 7.52
CA ILE A 218 -20.59 -8.10 6.48
C ILE A 218 -20.43 -6.59 6.74
N SER A 219 -19.96 -5.85 5.72
CA SER A 219 -19.99 -4.39 5.76
C SER A 219 -21.34 -3.86 5.29
N PRO A 220 -21.79 -2.70 5.80
CA PRO A 220 -22.91 -1.98 5.19
C PRO A 220 -22.57 -1.59 3.74
N SER A 221 -23.59 -1.44 2.90
CA SER A 221 -23.44 -0.80 1.60
C SER A 221 -23.10 0.68 1.76
N GLY A 222 -22.56 1.31 0.71
CA GLY A 222 -22.19 2.73 0.77
C GLY A 222 -23.35 3.67 1.13
N ALA A 223 -24.54 3.40 0.59
CA ALA A 223 -25.74 4.16 0.96
C ALA A 223 -26.09 4.02 2.46
N ASN A 224 -25.87 2.82 3.03
CA ASN A 224 -26.20 2.51 4.42
C ASN A 224 -25.13 2.96 5.42
N VAL A 225 -23.84 3.03 5.01
CA VAL A 225 -22.76 3.51 5.88
C VAL A 225 -22.71 5.04 5.95
N ARG A 226 -23.22 5.73 4.93
CA ARG A 226 -23.17 7.19 4.82
C ARG A 226 -23.70 7.94 6.06
N PRO A 227 -24.88 7.61 6.65
CA PRO A 227 -25.33 8.28 7.87
C PRO A 227 -24.38 8.08 9.06
N ALA A 228 -23.80 6.87 9.20
CA ALA A 228 -22.84 6.57 10.24
C ALA A 228 -21.56 7.41 10.07
N LEU A 229 -21.01 7.49 8.87
CA LEU A 229 -19.82 8.31 8.59
C LEU A 229 -20.07 9.80 8.84
N ARG A 230 -21.24 10.32 8.46
CA ARG A 230 -21.60 11.72 8.77
C ARG A 230 -21.64 11.96 10.28
N ARG A 231 -22.24 11.06 11.06
CA ARG A 231 -22.22 11.16 12.53
C ARG A 231 -20.81 11.14 13.09
N TYR A 232 -19.94 10.27 12.56
CA TYR A 232 -18.54 10.20 12.97
C TYR A 232 -17.79 11.52 12.72
N PHE A 233 -17.87 12.08 11.51
CA PHE A 233 -17.20 13.35 11.23
C PHE A 233 -17.79 14.52 12.03
N SER A 234 -19.11 14.52 12.28
CA SER A 234 -19.73 15.53 13.13
C SER A 234 -19.31 15.43 14.60
N SER A 235 -18.92 14.25 15.10
CA SER A 235 -18.42 14.08 16.47
C SER A 235 -16.92 14.41 16.61
N VAL A 236 -16.21 14.61 15.49
CA VAL A 236 -14.80 15.01 15.44
C VAL A 236 -14.66 16.35 14.67
N PRO A 237 -15.05 17.48 15.28
CA PRO A 237 -15.28 18.75 14.58
C PRO A 237 -14.03 19.38 13.93
N ASP A 238 -12.82 19.14 14.45
CA ASP A 238 -11.58 19.51 13.77
C ASP A 238 -10.76 18.28 13.38
N TYR A 239 -11.27 17.57 12.37
CA TYR A 239 -10.65 16.34 11.89
C TYR A 239 -9.20 16.53 11.42
N ALA A 240 -8.87 17.71 10.88
CA ALA A 240 -7.50 18.00 10.46
C ALA A 240 -6.54 18.06 11.64
N ASN A 241 -7.00 18.56 12.80
CA ASN A 241 -6.20 18.50 14.03
C ASN A 241 -6.12 17.08 14.57
N HIS A 242 -7.24 16.33 14.54
CA HIS A 242 -7.26 14.90 14.91
C HIS A 242 -6.19 14.09 14.16
N LEU A 243 -6.06 14.25 12.84
CA LEU A 243 -5.02 13.56 12.06
C LEU A 243 -3.59 14.06 12.33
N ARG A 244 -3.43 15.34 12.71
CA ARG A 244 -2.11 15.91 13.04
C ARG A 244 -1.62 15.50 14.42
N THR A 245 -2.53 15.21 15.35
CA THR A 245 -2.16 14.66 16.65
C THR A 245 -1.60 13.25 16.52
N ASP A 246 -0.68 12.88 17.40
CA ASP A 246 -0.16 11.51 17.43
C ASP A 246 -1.26 10.54 17.85
N ILE A 247 -1.84 9.86 16.86
CA ILE A 247 -2.85 8.83 17.07
C ILE A 247 -2.17 7.64 17.76
N ASN A 248 -2.60 7.35 18.98
CA ASN A 248 -2.09 6.21 19.74
C ASN A 248 -2.71 4.91 19.22
N PRO A 249 -1.93 3.97 18.64
CA PRO A 249 -2.45 2.70 18.12
C PRO A 249 -3.06 1.79 19.20
N ALA A 250 -2.73 1.99 20.48
CA ALA A 250 -3.29 1.24 21.59
C ALA A 250 -4.66 1.76 22.06
N VAL A 251 -5.06 2.96 21.65
CA VAL A 251 -6.32 3.58 22.06
C VAL A 251 -7.34 3.46 20.92
N PRO A 252 -8.47 2.77 21.13
CA PRO A 252 -9.54 2.68 20.14
C PRO A 252 -10.13 4.05 19.79
N ASN A 253 -10.52 4.25 18.54
CA ASN A 253 -11.25 5.44 18.11
C ASN A 253 -12.73 5.29 18.53
N GLN A 254 -13.06 5.76 19.73
CA GLN A 254 -14.40 5.63 20.31
C GLN A 254 -15.47 6.26 19.41
N ALA A 255 -15.22 7.46 18.87
CA ALA A 255 -16.15 8.15 17.98
C ALA A 255 -16.49 7.33 16.72
N PHE A 256 -15.51 6.67 16.10
CA PHE A 256 -15.76 5.78 14.95
C PHE A 256 -16.56 4.55 15.37
N ASN A 257 -16.15 3.89 16.46
CA ASN A 257 -16.80 2.67 16.95
C ASN A 257 -18.26 2.91 17.36
N GLU A 258 -18.55 4.05 17.97
CA GLU A 258 -19.90 4.47 18.33
C GLU A 258 -20.75 4.77 17.10
N ALA A 259 -20.19 5.47 16.10
CA ALA A 259 -20.94 5.84 14.91
C ALA A 259 -21.33 4.65 14.04
N LEU A 260 -20.51 3.58 14.02
CA LEU A 260 -20.76 2.31 13.34
C LEU A 260 -21.31 1.21 14.26
N SER A 261 -21.77 1.57 15.46
CA SER A 261 -22.45 0.64 16.36
C SER A 261 -23.61 -0.09 15.65
N GLY A 262 -23.71 -1.40 15.88
CA GLY A 262 -24.68 -2.27 15.20
C GLY A 262 -24.21 -2.83 13.84
N THR A 263 -22.97 -2.55 13.42
CA THR A 263 -22.34 -3.20 12.26
C THR A 263 -21.24 -4.17 12.71
N SER A 264 -20.64 -4.92 11.77
CA SER A 264 -19.45 -5.74 12.05
C SER A 264 -18.14 -4.95 12.01
N SER A 265 -18.20 -3.63 12.24
CA SER A 265 -17.02 -2.76 12.21
C SER A 265 -15.96 -3.25 13.19
N ALA A 266 -14.71 -3.28 12.73
CA ALA A 266 -13.55 -3.66 13.49
C ALA A 266 -12.45 -2.62 13.31
N GLN A 267 -11.60 -2.51 14.34
CA GLN A 267 -10.41 -1.66 14.34
C GLN A 267 -9.18 -2.51 14.68
N THR A 268 -8.07 -2.22 14.03
CA THR A 268 -6.75 -2.73 14.40
C THR A 268 -5.69 -1.68 14.10
N SER A 269 -4.42 -2.03 14.31
CA SER A 269 -3.26 -1.21 13.96
C SER A 269 -2.34 -2.02 13.05
N GLY A 270 -1.54 -1.33 12.24
CA GLY A 270 -0.43 -1.95 11.52
C GLY A 270 0.49 -2.71 12.47
N VAL A 271 1.29 -3.62 11.93
CA VAL A 271 2.27 -4.34 12.77
C VAL A 271 3.17 -3.33 13.50
N SER A 272 3.23 -3.46 14.83
CA SER A 272 3.95 -2.51 15.68
C SER A 272 5.46 -2.74 15.56
N THR A 273 6.27 -1.69 15.59
CA THR A 273 7.73 -1.83 15.66
C THR A 273 8.24 -2.16 17.06
N THR A 274 7.36 -2.23 18.07
CA THR A 274 7.73 -2.57 19.45
C THR A 274 7.92 -4.09 19.63
N SER A 275 8.82 -4.48 20.54
CA SER A 275 9.12 -5.88 20.85
C SER A 275 7.87 -6.66 21.29
N GLY A 276 7.53 -7.75 20.59
CA GLY A 276 6.48 -8.69 20.96
C GLY A 276 5.42 -8.97 19.90
N ASP A 277 5.28 -8.10 18.88
CA ASP A 277 4.34 -8.35 17.78
C ASP A 277 4.93 -9.36 16.79
N VAL A 278 4.42 -10.61 16.83
CA VAL A 278 4.82 -11.68 15.91
C VAL A 278 4.59 -11.32 14.44
N GLY A 279 3.68 -10.38 14.14
CA GLY A 279 3.47 -9.86 12.80
C GLY A 279 4.72 -9.24 12.18
N VAL A 280 5.65 -8.73 12.99
CA VAL A 280 6.92 -8.15 12.54
C VAL A 280 7.83 -9.20 11.92
N SER A 281 7.97 -10.37 12.55
CA SER A 281 8.83 -11.44 12.04
C SER A 281 8.25 -12.02 10.74
N PHE A 282 6.93 -12.21 10.68
CA PHE A 282 6.22 -12.62 9.47
C PHE A 282 6.46 -11.62 8.33
N ARG A 283 6.23 -10.32 8.59
CA ARG A 283 6.44 -9.27 7.58
C ARG A 283 7.89 -9.22 7.11
N LYS A 284 8.85 -9.31 8.04
CA LYS A 284 10.28 -9.30 7.69
C LYS A 284 10.62 -10.44 6.73
N LYS A 285 10.20 -11.68 7.05
CA LYS A 285 10.47 -12.85 6.21
C LYS A 285 9.79 -12.72 4.84
N ILE A 286 8.51 -12.29 4.80
CA ILE A 286 7.78 -12.04 3.55
C ILE A 286 8.49 -11.00 2.68
N CYS A 287 8.88 -9.87 3.26
CA CYS A 287 9.55 -8.82 2.50
C CYS A 287 10.97 -9.21 2.03
N SER A 288 11.69 -10.05 2.77
CA SER A 288 12.95 -10.62 2.28
C SER A 288 12.76 -11.48 1.03
N ALA A 289 11.60 -12.14 0.84
CA ALA A 289 11.30 -12.85 -0.40
C ALA A 289 11.08 -11.89 -1.59
N TYR A 290 10.76 -10.61 -1.35
CA TYR A 290 10.55 -9.61 -2.41
C TYR A 290 11.71 -8.64 -2.60
N ASP A 291 12.79 -8.78 -1.82
CA ASP A 291 13.96 -7.90 -1.88
C ASP A 291 14.76 -8.12 -3.18
N GLU A 292 14.65 -7.19 -4.12
CA GLU A 292 15.34 -7.27 -5.42
C GLU A 292 16.86 -7.08 -5.34
N SER A 293 17.40 -6.69 -4.18
CA SER A 293 18.85 -6.72 -3.95
C SER A 293 19.41 -8.15 -3.77
N LEU A 294 18.53 -9.12 -3.48
CA LEU A 294 18.88 -10.52 -3.34
C LEU A 294 18.76 -11.28 -4.68
N THR A 295 19.61 -12.29 -4.85
CA THR A 295 19.52 -13.20 -6.00
C THR A 295 18.21 -14.00 -5.98
N VAL A 296 17.77 -14.49 -7.15
CA VAL A 296 16.58 -15.36 -7.25
C VAL A 296 16.77 -16.61 -6.38
N LEU A 297 17.98 -17.18 -6.33
CA LEU A 297 18.30 -18.33 -5.48
C LEU A 297 18.09 -18.03 -3.99
N GLN A 298 18.62 -16.92 -3.48
CA GLN A 298 18.46 -16.52 -2.08
C GLN A 298 16.98 -16.31 -1.71
N ARG A 299 16.22 -15.63 -2.58
CA ARG A 299 14.77 -15.44 -2.36
C ARG A 299 14.00 -16.76 -2.41
N THR A 300 14.38 -17.67 -3.31
CA THR A 300 13.79 -19.01 -3.39
C THR A 300 14.08 -19.81 -2.12
N GLN A 301 15.29 -19.70 -1.56
CA GLN A 301 15.64 -20.34 -0.29
C GLN A 301 14.82 -19.78 0.88
N ILE A 302 14.61 -18.46 0.95
CA ILE A 302 13.74 -17.84 1.95
C ILE A 302 12.31 -18.41 1.87
N VAL A 303 11.79 -18.60 0.66
CA VAL A 303 10.46 -19.20 0.46
C VAL A 303 10.44 -20.71 0.78
N ALA A 304 11.51 -21.44 0.49
CA ALA A 304 11.66 -22.81 0.96
C ALA A 304 11.61 -22.88 2.49
N ASP A 305 12.33 -21.99 3.18
CA ASP A 305 12.33 -21.92 4.64
C ASP A 305 10.98 -21.47 5.21
N MET A 306 10.15 -20.77 4.43
CA MET A 306 8.75 -20.48 4.82
C MET A 306 7.91 -21.76 4.78
N LEU A 307 8.02 -22.54 3.70
CA LEU A 307 7.19 -23.72 3.45
C LEU A 307 7.61 -24.95 4.25
N MET A 308 8.89 -25.06 4.61
CA MET A 308 9.43 -26.16 5.43
C MET A 308 9.44 -25.83 6.94
N GLY A 309 9.02 -24.62 7.33
CA GLY A 309 9.04 -24.17 8.72
C GLY A 309 7.79 -24.53 9.51
N PRO A 310 7.81 -24.35 10.86
CA PRO A 310 6.64 -24.62 11.71
C PRO A 310 5.42 -23.74 11.37
N ASP A 311 5.66 -22.52 10.86
CA ASP A 311 4.61 -21.58 10.46
C ASP A 311 4.19 -21.73 8.98
N ARG A 312 4.47 -22.87 8.33
CA ARG A 312 4.28 -23.05 6.87
C ARG A 312 2.88 -22.70 6.38
N LEU A 313 1.86 -23.04 7.15
CA LEU A 313 0.47 -22.74 6.80
C LEU A 313 0.21 -21.22 6.75
N ILE A 314 0.83 -20.44 7.63
CA ILE A 314 0.69 -18.98 7.66
C ILE A 314 1.28 -18.36 6.38
N TYR A 315 2.43 -18.88 5.93
CA TYR A 315 3.15 -18.36 4.77
C TYR A 315 2.62 -18.85 3.42
N LEU A 316 1.79 -19.90 3.38
CA LEU A 316 1.45 -20.59 2.14
C LEU A 316 1.00 -19.63 1.02
N ASN A 317 0.08 -18.71 1.31
CA ASN A 317 -0.42 -17.76 0.32
C ASN A 317 0.68 -16.83 -0.20
N SER A 318 1.51 -16.26 0.67
CA SER A 318 2.61 -15.37 0.29
C SER A 318 3.69 -16.13 -0.49
N ALA A 319 3.96 -17.39 -0.14
CA ALA A 319 4.87 -18.27 -0.85
C ALA A 319 4.38 -18.61 -2.26
N VAL A 320 3.11 -19.00 -2.41
CA VAL A 320 2.48 -19.28 -3.72
C VAL A 320 2.49 -18.03 -4.61
N ALA A 321 2.17 -16.86 -4.06
CA ALA A 321 2.24 -15.59 -4.80
C ALA A 321 3.65 -15.31 -5.34
N PHE A 322 4.68 -15.54 -4.53
CA PHE A 322 6.07 -15.41 -4.97
C PHE A 322 6.43 -16.44 -6.06
N LEU A 323 6.08 -17.71 -5.87
CA LEU A 323 6.38 -18.78 -6.83
C LEU A 323 5.76 -18.51 -8.19
N ASN A 324 4.49 -18.08 -8.23
CA ASN A 324 3.81 -17.70 -9.46
C ASN A 324 4.53 -16.55 -10.18
N ARG A 325 5.08 -15.59 -9.44
CA ARG A 325 5.86 -14.49 -10.01
C ARG A 325 7.18 -14.99 -10.61
N ILE A 326 7.96 -15.79 -9.89
CA ILE A 326 9.28 -16.20 -10.40
C ILE A 326 9.18 -17.21 -11.54
N VAL A 327 8.21 -18.12 -11.53
CA VAL A 327 7.99 -19.08 -12.63
C VAL A 327 7.59 -18.35 -13.91
N PHE A 328 6.80 -17.28 -13.80
CA PHE A 328 6.34 -16.51 -14.95
C PHE A 328 7.42 -15.55 -15.50
N TYR A 329 8.20 -14.89 -14.63
CA TYR A 329 9.11 -13.81 -15.02
C TYR A 329 10.60 -14.20 -15.08
N ALA A 330 11.03 -15.26 -14.41
CA ALA A 330 12.44 -15.67 -14.38
C ALA A 330 12.58 -17.07 -15.00
N LYS A 331 13.47 -17.22 -16.00
CA LYS A 331 14.03 -18.54 -16.32
C LYS A 331 14.77 -19.01 -15.08
N LEU A 332 14.17 -19.91 -14.31
CA LEU A 332 14.77 -20.45 -13.10
C LEU A 332 16.09 -21.14 -13.47
N GLU A 333 17.18 -20.71 -12.84
CA GLU A 333 18.46 -21.40 -12.93
C GLU A 333 18.33 -22.82 -12.38
N THR A 334 19.18 -23.74 -12.85
CA THR A 334 19.17 -25.16 -12.46
C THR A 334 19.22 -25.35 -10.94
N THR A 335 19.90 -24.45 -10.22
CA THR A 335 20.01 -24.44 -8.76
C THR A 335 18.71 -24.05 -8.06
N SER A 336 17.97 -23.06 -8.55
CA SER A 336 16.62 -22.74 -8.04
C SER A 336 15.64 -23.90 -8.24
N ASN A 337 15.74 -24.61 -9.38
CA ASN A 337 14.93 -25.81 -9.62
C ASN A 337 15.24 -26.94 -8.63
N ALA A 338 16.48 -27.07 -8.15
CA ALA A 338 16.81 -28.07 -7.13
C ALA A 338 16.13 -27.74 -5.79
N VAL A 339 16.06 -26.47 -5.40
CA VAL A 339 15.34 -26.03 -4.20
C VAL A 339 13.83 -26.31 -4.34
N LEU A 340 13.24 -25.98 -5.48
CA LEU A 340 11.81 -26.27 -5.72
C LEU A 340 11.50 -27.77 -5.72
N LYS A 341 12.39 -28.61 -6.28
CA LYS A 341 12.26 -30.07 -6.20
C LYS A 341 12.33 -30.57 -4.76
N LYS A 342 13.15 -29.95 -3.91
CA LYS A 342 13.20 -30.30 -2.49
C LYS A 342 11.86 -30.01 -1.80
N ILE A 343 11.26 -28.85 -2.08
CA ILE A 343 9.92 -28.48 -1.56
C ILE A 343 8.87 -29.49 -2.07
N ALA A 344 8.88 -29.80 -3.37
CA ALA A 344 7.89 -30.70 -3.97
C ALA A 344 7.99 -32.16 -3.48
N ASN A 345 9.16 -32.57 -3.00
CA ASN A 345 9.42 -33.91 -2.47
C ASN A 345 9.37 -33.95 -0.93
N ASP A 346 9.02 -32.85 -0.27
CA ASP A 346 8.79 -32.84 1.17
C ASP A 346 7.49 -33.62 1.45
N PRO A 347 7.51 -34.68 2.27
CA PRO A 347 6.33 -35.50 2.55
C PRO A 347 5.26 -34.81 3.43
N GLU A 348 5.55 -33.61 3.95
CA GLU A 348 4.72 -32.84 4.90
C GLU A 348 4.01 -31.61 4.32
#